data_AF-A0A357NBP0-F1
#
_entry.id   AF-A0A357NBP0-F1
#
_cell.length_a   1.000
_cell.length_b   1.000
_cell.length_c   1.000
_cell.angle_alpha   90.00
_cell.angle_beta   90.00
_cell.angle_gamma   90.00
#
_symmetry.space_group_name_H-M   'P 1'
#
loop_
_entity.id
_entity.type
_entity.pdbx_description
1 polymer ?
#
loop_
_entity_poly.entity_id
_entity_poly.type
_entity_poly.pdbx_seq_one_letter_code
_entity_poly.pdbx_strand_id
1 'polypeptide(L)'
;MLIYYQNPENLKGVSQMSDARLGRTFFRNAIHGSRLYLLLAVLVTSLVATGYVWAQKTVTITVDDAVYNIKTTKSYVRDCLKQAGIELGPQDAVNLALDEKLTKGAKIEVYRGGPVTIKADGKTIAVVMAKATVEDAVKGAGIVLGDLDRTVPDRATGFKPGMEIRVIRVTEKIEYRESPIAYPVEKRADDTLEKGLTHVVQAGHNGMKREKVRVRYEDGQPINTVVEEEQTISPPQPEILVVGADDMVHTSRGTVRFSRVMEMEATAYLPTDG
;
A
#
# COMPACT_ATOMS: atom_id res chain seq x y z
N MET A 1 73.89 23.65 -89.84
CA MET A 1 72.47 23.22 -89.90
C MET A 1 71.62 24.48 -89.77
N LEU A 2 70.94 24.88 -90.86
CA LEU A 2 69.77 25.77 -91.01
C LEU A 2 69.77 27.16 -90.28
N ILE A 3 70.07 28.27 -90.99
CA ILE A 3 69.15 29.28 -91.59
C ILE A 3 68.36 30.11 -90.52
N TYR A 4 68.79 31.33 -90.15
CA TYR A 4 68.52 32.70 -90.71
C TYR A 4 67.28 33.45 -90.15
N TYR A 5 67.55 34.67 -89.64
CA TYR A 5 66.86 35.97 -89.82
C TYR A 5 65.58 36.43 -89.06
N GLN A 6 65.77 37.60 -88.40
CA GLN A 6 64.97 38.81 -88.11
C GLN A 6 63.41 38.85 -88.21
N ASN A 7 62.83 39.52 -87.18
CA ASN A 7 61.69 40.47 -87.07
C ASN A 7 61.19 41.14 -88.40
N PRO A 8 60.01 41.83 -88.53
CA PRO A 8 58.95 42.21 -87.56
C PRO A 8 57.48 42.21 -88.11
N GLU A 9 56.57 42.76 -87.27
CA GLU A 9 55.23 43.37 -87.47
C GLU A 9 54.39 43.26 -88.78
N ASN A 10 53.07 43.19 -88.54
CA ASN A 10 51.98 44.05 -89.06
C ASN A 10 51.03 43.56 -90.19
N LEU A 11 49.77 44.03 -90.04
CA LEU A 11 48.70 44.27 -91.02
C LEU A 11 47.58 43.22 -91.26
N LYS A 12 46.45 43.48 -90.58
CA LYS A 12 45.08 43.78 -91.10
C LYS A 12 44.50 43.00 -92.29
N GLY A 13 43.28 42.47 -92.08
CA GLY A 13 42.26 42.18 -93.10
C GLY A 13 40.96 41.67 -92.44
N VAL A 14 39.96 42.52 -92.11
CA VAL A 14 38.78 42.91 -92.94
C VAL A 14 37.76 41.75 -93.08
N SER A 15 36.65 41.70 -92.32
CA SER A 15 35.29 42.27 -92.58
C SER A 15 34.75 41.88 -93.98
N GLN A 16 33.59 41.27 -94.26
CA GLN A 16 32.18 41.45 -93.86
C GLN A 16 31.32 40.50 -94.74
N MET A 17 30.10 40.13 -94.30
CA MET A 17 28.84 39.87 -95.08
C MET A 17 27.92 38.94 -94.26
N SER A 18 26.85 39.42 -93.59
CA SER A 18 25.48 39.74 -94.09
C SER A 18 24.80 38.54 -94.77
N ASP A 19 23.58 38.09 -94.47
CA ASP A 19 22.41 38.76 -93.90
C ASP A 19 21.28 37.72 -93.60
N ALA A 20 20.18 38.20 -92.97
CA ALA A 20 18.79 37.69 -93.04
C ALA A 20 18.21 36.71 -91.97
N ARG A 21 17.42 37.33 -91.06
CA ARG A 21 16.05 37.02 -90.57
C ARG A 21 15.67 35.58 -90.14
N LEU A 22 15.18 35.44 -88.89
CA LEU A 22 13.80 35.00 -88.59
C LEU A 22 13.43 35.15 -87.09
N GLY A 23 12.23 35.70 -86.82
CA GLY A 23 11.39 35.24 -85.70
C GLY A 23 11.57 35.82 -84.30
N ARG A 24 11.03 37.03 -84.06
CA ARG A 24 10.66 37.53 -82.73
C ARG A 24 9.33 36.89 -82.29
N THR A 25 9.38 35.96 -81.34
CA THR A 25 8.34 35.65 -80.35
C THR A 25 8.97 34.71 -79.30
N PHE A 26 8.39 34.57 -78.11
CA PHE A 26 8.83 33.70 -77.00
C PHE A 26 9.71 34.31 -75.89
N PHE A 27 9.50 35.55 -75.46
CA PHE A 27 9.97 35.97 -74.13
C PHE A 27 8.94 36.85 -73.42
N ARG A 28 7.82 36.26 -73.00
CA ARG A 28 6.93 36.90 -72.00
C ARG A 28 6.35 35.98 -70.93
N ASN A 29 6.68 34.67 -70.93
CA ASN A 29 6.12 33.68 -69.98
C ASN A 29 7.14 33.00 -69.05
N ALA A 30 8.43 33.36 -69.12
CA ALA A 30 9.49 32.65 -68.38
C ALA A 30 9.47 32.86 -66.85
N ILE A 31 8.79 33.89 -66.35
CA ILE A 31 8.72 34.21 -64.90
C ILE A 31 7.53 33.50 -64.22
N HIS A 32 6.51 33.08 -64.99
CA HIS A 32 5.36 32.33 -64.45
C HIS A 32 5.65 30.84 -64.29
N GLY A 33 6.48 30.25 -65.16
CA GLY A 33 6.84 28.83 -65.08
C GLY A 33 7.64 28.49 -63.82
N SER A 34 8.65 29.29 -63.45
CA SER A 34 9.47 29.06 -62.25
C SER A 34 8.68 29.23 -60.95
N ARG A 35 7.76 30.19 -60.89
CA ARG A 35 6.82 30.36 -59.77
C ARG A 35 5.85 29.18 -59.64
N LEU A 36 5.42 28.60 -60.77
CA LEU A 36 4.57 27.41 -60.79
C LEU A 36 5.31 26.17 -60.27
N TYR A 37 6.59 25.97 -60.63
CA TYR A 37 7.42 24.89 -60.11
C TYR A 37 7.71 25.04 -58.61
N LEU A 38 7.96 26.25 -58.12
CA LEU A 38 8.12 26.52 -56.69
C LEU A 38 6.83 26.24 -55.92
N LEU A 39 5.67 26.63 -56.45
CA LEU A 39 4.37 26.32 -55.84
C LEU A 39 4.07 24.81 -55.85
N LEU A 40 4.39 24.10 -56.93
CA LEU A 40 4.27 22.63 -56.99
C LEU A 40 5.22 21.92 -56.00
N ALA A 41 6.45 22.40 -55.86
CA ALA A 41 7.40 21.83 -54.91
C ALA A 41 6.97 22.06 -53.45
N VAL A 42 6.44 23.25 -53.13
CA VAL A 42 5.84 23.55 -51.81
C VAL A 42 4.60 22.70 -51.56
N LEU A 43 3.77 22.47 -52.59
CA LEU A 43 2.59 21.60 -52.49
C LEU A 43 2.99 20.14 -52.22
N VAL A 44 3.98 19.61 -52.95
CA VAL A 44 4.46 18.22 -52.78
C VAL A 44 5.12 18.04 -51.42
N THR A 45 5.98 18.96 -51.00
CA THR A 45 6.59 18.91 -49.66
C THR A 45 5.54 19.06 -48.55
N SER A 46 4.52 19.89 -48.74
CA SER A 46 3.37 19.98 -47.83
C SER A 46 2.57 18.69 -47.78
N LEU A 47 2.31 18.03 -48.92
CA LEU A 47 1.62 16.73 -49.02
C LEU A 47 2.41 15.59 -48.36
N VAL A 48 3.72 15.57 -48.56
CA VAL A 48 4.61 14.60 -47.92
C VAL A 48 4.69 14.86 -46.42
N ALA A 49 4.80 16.12 -45.99
CA ALA A 49 4.81 16.49 -44.58
C ALA A 49 3.47 16.20 -43.88
N THR A 50 2.34 16.50 -44.51
CA THR A 50 1.01 16.18 -43.97
C THR A 50 0.75 14.67 -43.96
N GLY A 51 1.17 13.93 -45.00
CA GLY A 51 1.12 12.47 -45.02
C GLY A 51 1.98 11.85 -43.92
N TYR A 52 3.16 12.42 -43.66
CA TYR A 52 4.05 11.98 -42.58
C TYR A 52 3.42 12.19 -41.19
N VAL A 53 2.79 13.35 -40.95
CA VAL A 53 2.08 13.63 -39.70
C VAL A 53 0.85 12.73 -39.54
N TRP A 54 0.14 12.40 -40.62
CA TRP A 54 -1.05 11.53 -40.56
C TRP A 54 -0.71 10.06 -40.31
N ALA A 55 0.45 9.60 -40.81
CA ALA A 55 0.96 8.25 -40.58
C ALA A 55 1.48 8.02 -39.15
N GLN A 56 1.69 9.08 -38.36
CA GLN A 56 2.15 8.96 -36.98
C GLN A 56 1.01 8.52 -36.05
N LYS A 57 1.26 7.42 -35.34
CA LYS A 57 0.44 6.96 -34.23
C LYS A 57 1.03 7.51 -32.94
N THR A 58 0.20 8.10 -32.11
CA THR A 58 0.58 8.43 -30.73
C THR A 58 0.37 7.18 -29.90
N VAL A 59 1.43 6.76 -29.20
CA VAL A 59 1.42 5.61 -28.30
C VAL A 59 1.90 6.10 -26.94
N THR A 60 1.21 5.65 -25.90
CA THR A 60 1.57 5.94 -24.52
C THR A 60 2.23 4.70 -23.95
N ILE A 61 3.48 4.84 -23.52
CA ILE A 61 4.24 3.76 -22.88
C ILE A 61 4.39 4.14 -21.41
N THR A 62 3.91 3.29 -20.53
CA THR A 62 4.11 3.43 -19.09
C THR A 62 5.14 2.42 -18.63
N VAL A 63 6.24 2.88 -18.03
CA VAL A 63 7.28 2.04 -17.43
C VAL A 63 7.36 2.40 -15.96
N ASP A 64 7.04 1.46 -15.06
CA ASP A 64 7.13 1.68 -13.60
C ASP A 64 6.51 3.03 -13.14
N ASP A 65 5.27 3.31 -13.58
CA ASP A 65 4.51 4.55 -13.37
C ASP A 65 4.98 5.81 -14.14
N ALA A 66 6.11 5.75 -14.87
CA ALA A 66 6.57 6.84 -15.74
C ALA A 66 5.91 6.78 -17.13
N VAL A 67 5.26 7.89 -17.53
CA VAL A 67 4.52 7.97 -18.80
C VAL A 67 5.36 8.60 -19.91
N TYR A 68 5.60 7.85 -20.98
CA TYR A 68 6.28 8.27 -22.19
C TYR A 68 5.27 8.38 -23.34
N ASN A 69 5.13 9.58 -23.90
CA ASN A 69 4.32 9.80 -25.10
C ASN A 69 5.22 9.82 -26.33
N ILE A 70 5.11 8.79 -27.16
CA ILE A 70 5.95 8.63 -28.33
C ILE A 70 5.08 8.64 -29.58
N LYS A 71 5.49 9.43 -30.58
CA LYS A 71 4.92 9.36 -31.92
C LYS A 71 5.72 8.33 -32.71
N THR A 72 5.07 7.26 -33.13
CA THR A 72 5.70 6.19 -33.90
C THR A 72 4.92 5.88 -35.17
N THR A 73 5.65 5.52 -36.22
CA THR A 73 5.09 4.95 -37.46
C THR A 73 5.17 3.43 -37.46
N LYS A 74 5.72 2.81 -36.40
CA LYS A 74 5.90 1.37 -36.30
C LYS A 74 4.55 0.65 -36.13
N SER A 75 4.55 -0.59 -36.59
CA SER A 75 3.35 -1.44 -36.56
C SER A 75 3.30 -2.38 -35.37
N TYR A 76 4.42 -2.65 -34.70
CA TYR A 76 4.52 -3.66 -33.64
C TYR A 76 5.05 -3.09 -32.33
N VAL A 77 4.59 -3.65 -31.21
CA VAL A 77 5.00 -3.29 -29.84
C VAL A 77 6.53 -3.37 -29.67
N ARG A 78 7.16 -4.45 -30.14
CA ARG A 78 8.64 -4.63 -30.07
C ARG A 78 9.43 -3.47 -30.69
N ASP A 79 8.97 -2.95 -31.82
CA ASP A 79 9.69 -1.92 -32.56
C ASP A 79 9.48 -0.55 -31.92
N CYS A 80 8.30 -0.35 -31.34
CA CYS A 80 7.99 0.85 -30.58
C CYS A 80 8.82 0.93 -29.29
N LEU A 81 8.98 -0.19 -28.57
CA LEU A 81 9.83 -0.26 -27.36
C LEU A 81 11.30 -0.04 -27.70
N LYS A 82 11.81 -0.64 -28.78
CA LYS A 82 13.18 -0.39 -29.27
C LYS A 82 13.40 1.08 -29.67
N GLN A 83 12.45 1.70 -30.36
CA GLN A 83 12.52 3.13 -30.72
C GLN A 83 12.53 4.03 -29.47
N ALA A 84 11.83 3.61 -28.41
CA ALA A 84 11.82 4.28 -27.12
C ALA A 84 13.11 4.10 -26.31
N GLY A 85 14.03 3.24 -26.75
CA GLY A 85 15.24 2.88 -25.98
C GLY A 85 14.96 1.96 -24.79
N ILE A 86 13.80 1.29 -24.76
CA ILE A 86 13.41 0.39 -23.67
C ILE A 86 13.82 -1.04 -24.07
N GLU A 87 14.93 -1.52 -23.51
CA GLU A 87 15.33 -2.93 -23.62
C GLU A 87 14.64 -3.76 -22.54
N LEU A 88 14.00 -4.86 -22.93
CA LEU A 88 13.33 -5.77 -22.00
C LEU A 88 14.31 -6.81 -21.47
N GLY A 89 14.33 -6.98 -20.15
CA GLY A 89 15.03 -8.09 -19.50
C GLY A 89 14.28 -9.42 -19.68
N PRO A 90 14.94 -10.56 -19.38
CA PRO A 90 14.33 -11.90 -19.52
C PRO A 90 13.15 -12.15 -18.58
N GLN A 91 13.02 -11.36 -17.51
CA GLN A 91 11.97 -11.48 -16.51
C GLN A 91 10.96 -10.32 -16.57
N ASP A 92 11.10 -9.39 -17.54
CA ASP A 92 10.17 -8.27 -17.69
C ASP A 92 8.87 -8.72 -18.35
N ALA A 93 7.76 -8.12 -17.92
CA ALA A 93 6.44 -8.40 -18.48
C ALA A 93 5.88 -7.16 -19.18
N VAL A 94 5.19 -7.38 -20.30
CA VAL A 94 4.49 -6.33 -21.06
C VAL A 94 3.02 -6.68 -21.13
N ASN A 95 2.15 -5.68 -21.00
CA ASN A 95 0.70 -5.92 -21.05
C ASN A 95 0.19 -6.38 -22.43
N LEU A 96 0.88 -5.98 -23.49
CA LEU A 96 0.58 -6.32 -24.89
C LEU A 96 1.66 -7.26 -25.43
N ALA A 97 1.28 -8.18 -26.33
CA ALA A 97 2.24 -9.09 -26.92
C ALA A 97 3.24 -8.34 -27.82
N LEU A 98 4.50 -8.81 -27.90
CA LEU A 98 5.56 -8.12 -28.63
C LEU A 98 5.33 -8.05 -30.16
N ASP A 99 4.57 -8.99 -30.69
CA ASP A 99 4.08 -9.11 -32.06
C ASP A 99 2.69 -8.49 -32.28
N GLU A 100 2.07 -7.93 -31.24
CA GLU A 100 0.76 -7.31 -31.39
C GLU A 100 0.83 -6.02 -32.22
N LYS A 101 -0.18 -5.83 -33.07
CA LYS A 101 -0.25 -4.69 -33.99
C LYS A 101 -0.70 -3.44 -33.26
N LEU A 102 0.13 -2.39 -33.28
CA LEU A 102 -0.13 -1.11 -32.65
C LEU A 102 -1.25 -0.34 -33.34
N THR A 103 -2.26 0.01 -32.56
CA THR A 103 -3.34 0.94 -32.91
C THR A 103 -3.03 2.35 -32.43
N LYS A 104 -3.72 3.35 -32.99
CA LYS A 104 -3.55 4.75 -32.58
C LYS A 104 -4.13 4.94 -31.18
N GLY A 105 -3.34 5.45 -30.23
CA GLY A 105 -3.73 5.58 -28.83
C GLY A 105 -3.51 4.33 -27.97
N ALA A 106 -2.78 3.33 -28.47
CA ALA A 106 -2.43 2.16 -27.69
C ALA A 106 -1.64 2.54 -26.40
N LYS A 107 -1.96 1.84 -25.31
CA LYS A 107 -1.28 1.96 -24.02
C LYS A 107 -0.43 0.73 -23.77
N ILE A 108 0.88 0.89 -23.75
CA ILE A 108 1.84 -0.17 -23.49
C ILE A 108 2.32 -0.01 -22.05
N GLU A 109 2.08 -1.00 -21.21
CA GLU A 109 2.63 -1.01 -19.85
C GLU A 109 3.75 -2.04 -19.77
N VAL A 110 4.90 -1.60 -19.31
CA VAL A 110 6.09 -2.42 -19.08
C VAL A 110 6.29 -2.53 -17.58
N TYR A 111 6.33 -3.76 -17.10
CA TYR A 111 6.56 -4.12 -15.71
C TYR A 111 7.96 -4.72 -15.61
N ARG A 112 8.87 -4.02 -14.92
CA ARG A 112 10.24 -4.52 -14.72
C ARG A 112 10.25 -5.67 -13.73
N GLY A 113 10.93 -6.75 -14.09
CA GLY A 113 11.17 -7.88 -13.20
C GLY A 113 12.22 -7.54 -12.15
N GLY A 114 11.96 -7.89 -10.89
CA GLY A 114 12.87 -7.58 -9.79
C GLY A 114 12.84 -8.64 -8.69
N PRO A 115 13.88 -8.68 -7.84
CA PRO A 115 13.89 -9.55 -6.69
C PRO A 115 12.93 -9.03 -5.63
N VAL A 116 12.20 -9.95 -4.99
CA VAL A 116 11.35 -9.70 -3.83
C VAL A 116 11.73 -10.66 -2.72
N THR A 117 11.75 -10.12 -1.50
CA THR A 117 12.09 -10.88 -0.31
C THR A 117 10.83 -11.20 0.45
N ILE A 118 10.50 -12.48 0.59
CA ILE A 118 9.33 -12.98 1.31
C ILE A 118 9.81 -13.53 2.65
N LYS A 119 9.28 -12.98 3.75
CA LYS A 119 9.49 -13.47 5.11
C LYS A 119 8.23 -14.17 5.59
N ALA A 120 8.32 -15.46 5.84
CA ALA A 120 7.21 -16.28 6.31
C ALA A 120 7.74 -17.37 7.24
N ASP A 121 7.03 -17.67 8.32
CA ASP A 121 7.33 -18.80 9.21
C ASP A 121 8.79 -18.82 9.71
N GLY A 122 9.37 -17.64 9.96
CA GLY A 122 10.77 -17.46 10.38
C GLY A 122 11.82 -17.66 9.27
N LYS A 123 11.41 -17.90 8.02
CA LYS A 123 12.29 -18.08 6.86
C LYS A 123 12.24 -16.87 5.94
N THR A 124 13.33 -16.64 5.23
CA THR A 124 13.44 -15.61 4.19
C THR A 124 13.67 -16.27 2.84
N ILE A 125 12.81 -15.99 1.86
CA ILE A 125 12.83 -16.56 0.51
C ILE A 125 12.93 -15.42 -0.49
N ALA A 126 13.87 -15.49 -1.43
CA ALA A 126 13.99 -14.54 -2.53
C ALA A 126 13.34 -15.11 -3.79
N VAL A 127 12.42 -14.37 -4.39
CA VAL A 127 11.75 -14.74 -5.66
C VAL A 127 11.91 -13.59 -6.64
N VAL A 128 12.12 -13.90 -7.92
CA VAL A 128 12.17 -12.91 -9.00
C VAL A 128 10.87 -13.00 -9.79
N MET A 129 10.22 -11.86 -9.98
CA MET A 129 8.93 -11.77 -10.67
C MET A 129 8.74 -10.36 -11.26
N ALA A 130 7.81 -10.20 -12.19
CA ALA A 130 7.45 -8.90 -12.79
C ALA A 130 5.98 -8.55 -12.55
N LYS A 131 5.10 -8.80 -13.53
CA LYS A 131 3.67 -8.48 -13.44
C LYS A 131 2.96 -9.48 -12.54
N ALA A 132 2.89 -9.17 -11.26
CA ALA A 132 2.20 -10.01 -10.29
C ALA A 132 1.81 -9.22 -9.04
N THR A 133 0.95 -9.82 -8.22
CA THR A 133 0.54 -9.28 -6.92
C THR A 133 1.39 -9.88 -5.79
N VAL A 134 1.29 -9.30 -4.60
CA VAL A 134 1.87 -9.91 -3.38
C VAL A 134 1.35 -11.34 -3.19
N GLU A 135 0.07 -11.59 -3.48
CA GLU A 135 -0.51 -12.93 -3.40
C GLU A 135 0.16 -13.93 -4.37
N ASP A 136 0.39 -13.51 -5.61
CA ASP A 136 1.07 -14.33 -6.61
C ASP A 136 2.53 -14.60 -6.22
N ALA A 137 3.19 -13.64 -5.58
CA ALA A 137 4.56 -13.77 -5.09
C ALA A 137 4.66 -14.88 -4.04
N VAL A 138 3.75 -14.83 -3.07
CA VAL A 138 3.68 -15.77 -1.95
C VAL A 138 3.33 -17.18 -2.44
N LYS A 139 2.38 -17.29 -3.38
CA LYS A 139 2.06 -18.57 -4.05
C LYS A 139 3.24 -19.12 -4.85
N GLY A 140 3.94 -18.27 -5.59
CA GLY A 140 5.14 -18.64 -6.36
C GLY A 140 6.30 -19.13 -5.46
N ALA A 141 6.36 -18.66 -4.22
CA ALA A 141 7.29 -19.16 -3.20
C ALA A 141 6.85 -20.50 -2.56
N GLY A 142 5.71 -21.06 -2.97
CA GLY A 142 5.15 -22.29 -2.40
C GLY A 142 4.48 -22.09 -1.04
N ILE A 143 4.21 -20.85 -0.63
CA ILE A 143 3.55 -20.54 0.63
C ILE A 143 2.04 -20.45 0.36
N VAL A 144 1.27 -21.31 1.03
CA VAL A 144 -0.19 -21.24 1.02
C VAL A 144 -0.64 -20.38 2.19
N LEU A 145 -1.42 -19.34 1.90
CA LEU A 145 -2.04 -18.48 2.91
C LEU A 145 -3.34 -19.11 3.40
N GLY A 146 -3.56 -19.12 4.71
CA GLY A 146 -4.87 -19.42 5.29
C GLY A 146 -5.85 -18.26 5.12
N ASP A 147 -7.13 -18.51 5.38
CA ASP A 147 -8.21 -17.52 5.20
C ASP A 147 -7.99 -16.25 6.04
N LEU A 148 -7.46 -16.43 7.25
CA LEU A 148 -7.20 -15.34 8.20
C LEU A 148 -5.81 -14.73 8.04
N ASP A 149 -4.91 -15.38 7.30
CA ASP A 149 -3.52 -14.91 7.15
C ASP A 149 -3.46 -13.58 6.44
N ARG A 150 -2.46 -12.79 6.83
CA ARG A 150 -2.27 -11.43 6.32
C ARG A 150 -0.88 -11.28 5.76
N THR A 151 -0.77 -10.42 4.75
CA THR A 151 0.52 -10.01 4.21
C THR A 151 0.74 -8.53 4.47
N VAL A 152 2.01 -8.16 4.61
CA VAL A 152 2.44 -6.76 4.63
C VAL A 152 3.54 -6.61 3.57
N PRO A 153 3.32 -5.85 2.48
CA PRO A 153 2.10 -5.13 2.08
C PRO A 153 0.87 -6.02 1.81
N ASP A 154 -0.30 -5.39 1.62
CA ASP A 154 -1.57 -6.10 1.38
C ASP A 154 -1.49 -7.04 0.16
N ARG A 155 -2.24 -8.14 0.20
CA ARG A 155 -2.25 -9.19 -0.84
C ARG A 155 -2.54 -8.67 -2.24
N ALA A 156 -3.38 -7.63 -2.35
CA ALA A 156 -3.75 -7.01 -3.62
C ALA A 156 -2.75 -5.94 -4.09
N THR A 157 -1.74 -5.63 -3.28
CA THR A 157 -0.71 -4.64 -3.66
C THR A 157 0.06 -5.14 -4.88
N GLY A 158 0.20 -4.25 -5.86
CA GLY A 158 1.01 -4.51 -7.05
C GLY A 158 2.49 -4.68 -6.70
N PHE A 159 3.16 -5.55 -7.45
CA PHE A 159 4.58 -5.81 -7.32
C PHE A 159 5.43 -4.55 -7.57
N LYS A 160 6.48 -4.38 -6.75
CA LYS A 160 7.58 -3.44 -7.00
C LYS A 160 8.92 -4.12 -6.75
N PRO A 161 9.94 -3.92 -7.60
CA PRO A 161 11.29 -4.45 -7.37
C PRO A 161 11.85 -4.05 -6.00
N GLY A 162 12.48 -5.00 -5.30
CA GLY A 162 13.09 -4.77 -3.99
C GLY A 162 12.11 -4.72 -2.82
N MET A 163 10.82 -5.01 -3.04
CA MET A 163 9.83 -5.06 -1.97
C MET A 163 10.11 -6.22 -0.99
N GLU A 164 9.90 -5.95 0.30
CA GLU A 164 9.83 -6.98 1.34
C GLU A 164 8.36 -7.31 1.61
N ILE A 165 8.00 -8.59 1.49
CA ILE A 165 6.69 -9.13 1.81
C ILE A 165 6.82 -9.93 3.09
N ARG A 166 6.04 -9.57 4.12
CA ARG A 166 5.91 -10.35 5.35
C ARG A 166 4.59 -11.08 5.36
N VAL A 167 4.62 -12.38 5.57
CA VAL A 167 3.43 -13.20 5.84
C VAL A 167 3.27 -13.29 7.35
N ILE A 168 2.09 -12.92 7.84
CA ILE A 168 1.69 -12.99 9.24
C ILE A 168 0.65 -14.11 9.35
N ARG A 169 0.97 -15.15 10.11
CA ARG A 169 0.07 -16.28 10.35
C ARG A 169 -0.95 -15.91 11.41
N VAL A 170 -2.23 -15.94 11.05
CA VAL A 170 -3.32 -15.58 11.97
C VAL A 170 -4.10 -16.82 12.33
N THR A 171 -4.18 -17.12 13.62
CA THR A 171 -5.00 -18.22 14.14
C THR A 171 -5.92 -17.74 15.24
N GLU A 172 -7.08 -18.37 15.35
CA GLU A 172 -8.03 -18.12 16.45
C GLU A 172 -8.24 -19.42 17.22
N LYS A 173 -8.20 -19.33 18.55
CA LYS A 173 -8.43 -20.47 19.44
C LYS A 173 -9.49 -20.10 20.46
N ILE A 174 -10.37 -21.05 20.74
CA ILE A 174 -11.32 -20.95 21.85
C ILE A 174 -10.67 -21.55 23.08
N GLU A 175 -10.61 -20.78 24.15
CA GLU A 175 -10.10 -21.17 25.45
C GLU A 175 -11.16 -20.93 26.52
N TYR A 176 -11.25 -21.84 27.49
CA TYR A 176 -12.11 -21.67 28.65
C TYR A 176 -11.30 -21.13 29.82
N ARG A 177 -11.76 -20.02 30.40
CA ARG A 177 -11.13 -19.39 31.56
C ARG A 177 -12.07 -19.45 32.74
N GLU A 178 -11.63 -20.06 33.83
CA GLU A 178 -12.37 -20.05 35.08
C GLU A 178 -11.85 -18.94 35.98
N SER A 179 -12.77 -18.20 36.61
CA SER A 179 -12.45 -17.14 37.55
C SER A 179 -13.45 -17.10 38.70
N PRO A 180 -13.02 -16.70 39.91
CA PRO A 180 -13.91 -16.58 41.05
C PRO A 180 -14.83 -15.37 40.90
N ILE A 181 -16.07 -15.52 41.34
CA ILE A 181 -17.03 -14.42 41.50
C ILE A 181 -17.01 -14.04 42.97
N ALA A 182 -16.58 -12.81 43.28
CA ALA A 182 -16.55 -12.32 44.65
C ALA A 182 -17.95 -12.37 45.27
N TYR A 183 -18.05 -12.78 46.53
CA TYR A 183 -19.32 -12.75 47.24
C TYR A 183 -19.72 -11.32 47.65
N PRO A 184 -21.02 -10.99 47.61
CA PRO A 184 -21.50 -9.75 48.18
C PRO A 184 -21.59 -9.85 49.70
N VAL A 185 -21.41 -8.72 50.40
CA VAL A 185 -21.65 -8.60 51.84
C VAL A 185 -23.03 -7.98 52.07
N GLU A 186 -23.94 -8.73 52.67
CA GLU A 186 -25.27 -8.28 53.06
C GLU A 186 -25.30 -7.86 54.52
N LYS A 187 -25.66 -6.60 54.79
CA LYS A 187 -25.84 -6.10 56.15
C LYS A 187 -27.30 -6.21 56.57
N ARG A 188 -27.56 -6.82 57.74
CA ARG A 188 -28.89 -6.93 58.33
C ARG A 188 -28.92 -6.26 59.70
N ALA A 189 -29.92 -5.42 59.94
CA ALA A 189 -30.11 -4.80 61.24
C ALA A 189 -30.62 -5.83 62.24
N ASP A 190 -30.12 -5.77 63.48
CA ASP A 190 -30.60 -6.57 64.60
C ASP A 190 -30.85 -5.65 65.80
N ASP A 191 -32.12 -5.54 66.18
CA ASP A 191 -32.60 -4.70 67.27
C ASP A 191 -32.28 -5.29 68.66
N THR A 192 -31.72 -6.50 68.72
CA THR A 192 -31.24 -7.12 69.98
C THR A 192 -29.74 -6.92 70.20
N LEU A 193 -29.04 -6.42 69.19
CA LEU A 193 -27.60 -6.18 69.23
C LEU A 193 -27.34 -4.67 69.38
N GLU A 194 -26.49 -4.33 70.34
CA GLU A 194 -26.10 -2.95 70.60
C GLU A 194 -25.45 -2.32 69.35
N LYS A 195 -25.89 -1.11 69.04
CA LYS A 195 -25.40 -0.31 67.91
C LYS A 195 -23.90 -0.12 67.96
N GLY A 196 -23.24 -0.39 66.83
CA GLY A 196 -21.78 -0.34 66.70
C GLY A 196 -21.09 -1.70 66.83
N LEU A 197 -21.79 -2.70 67.37
CA LEU A 197 -21.34 -4.09 67.29
C LEU A 197 -21.75 -4.71 65.95
N THR A 198 -20.90 -5.60 65.45
CA THR A 198 -21.16 -6.37 64.23
C THR A 198 -20.77 -7.82 64.44
N HIS A 199 -21.54 -8.74 63.87
CA HIS A 199 -21.23 -10.17 63.90
C HIS A 199 -21.60 -10.84 62.59
N VAL A 200 -20.74 -11.75 62.12
CA VAL A 200 -20.99 -12.54 60.89
C VAL A 200 -21.87 -13.73 61.23
N VAL A 201 -23.09 -13.74 60.68
CA VAL A 201 -24.06 -14.84 60.87
C VAL A 201 -23.89 -15.92 59.80
N GLN A 202 -23.46 -15.53 58.60
CA GLN A 202 -23.14 -16.46 57.52
C GLN A 202 -21.85 -16.02 56.84
N ALA A 203 -20.87 -16.90 56.76
CA ALA A 203 -19.65 -16.65 56.01
C ALA A 203 -19.95 -16.61 54.51
N GLY A 204 -19.35 -15.65 53.80
CA GLY A 204 -19.44 -15.58 52.34
C GLY A 204 -18.56 -16.62 51.67
N HIS A 205 -19.01 -17.12 50.52
CA HIS A 205 -18.22 -18.01 49.68
C HIS A 205 -18.23 -17.51 48.24
N ASN A 206 -17.04 -17.38 47.64
CA ASN A 206 -16.92 -17.00 46.24
C ASN A 206 -17.65 -18.01 45.34
N GLY A 207 -18.34 -17.48 44.35
CA GLY A 207 -18.85 -18.27 43.23
C GLY A 207 -17.73 -18.56 42.24
N MET A 208 -18.07 -19.29 41.18
CA MET A 208 -17.19 -19.58 40.05
C MET A 208 -17.91 -19.27 38.75
N LYS A 209 -17.25 -18.57 37.84
CA LYS A 209 -17.68 -18.43 36.46
C LYS A 209 -16.67 -19.04 35.51
N ARG A 210 -17.16 -19.44 34.34
CA ARG A 210 -16.38 -19.86 33.18
C ARG A 210 -16.68 -18.91 32.03
N GLU A 211 -15.63 -18.33 31.50
CA GLU A 211 -15.66 -17.47 30.32
C GLU A 211 -15.18 -18.30 29.13
N LYS A 212 -15.96 -18.29 28.04
CA LYS A 212 -15.52 -18.81 26.74
C LYS A 212 -14.85 -17.65 26.01
N VAL A 213 -13.56 -17.76 25.80
CA VAL A 213 -12.72 -16.70 25.30
C VAL A 213 -12.15 -17.07 23.95
N ARG A 214 -12.30 -16.20 22.96
CA ARG A 214 -11.63 -16.32 21.66
C ARG A 214 -10.33 -15.52 21.69
N VAL A 215 -9.20 -16.22 21.58
CA VAL A 215 -7.87 -15.62 21.51
C VAL A 215 -7.39 -15.63 20.06
N ARG A 216 -6.99 -14.47 19.55
CA ARG A 216 -6.35 -14.32 18.24
C ARG A 216 -4.84 -14.26 18.41
N TYR A 217 -4.13 -15.05 17.61
CA TYR A 217 -2.68 -15.11 17.58
C TYR A 217 -2.15 -14.63 16.23
N GLU A 218 -1.08 -13.84 16.26
CA GLU A 218 -0.25 -13.50 15.09
C GLU A 218 1.15 -14.09 15.29
N ASP A 219 1.61 -14.91 14.33
CA ASP A 219 2.89 -15.63 14.41
C ASP A 219 3.09 -16.41 15.73
N GLY A 220 1.99 -16.94 16.29
CA GLY A 220 1.95 -17.68 17.55
C GLY A 220 1.87 -16.83 18.82
N GLN A 221 1.90 -15.50 18.71
CA GLN A 221 1.78 -14.59 19.86
C GLN A 221 0.33 -14.08 20.01
N PRO A 222 -0.26 -14.13 21.22
CA PRO A 222 -1.63 -13.65 21.43
C PRO A 222 -1.68 -12.12 21.31
N ILE A 223 -2.48 -11.61 20.37
CA ILE A 223 -2.62 -10.16 20.12
C ILE A 223 -3.94 -9.60 20.62
N ASN A 224 -4.98 -10.43 20.70
CA ASN A 224 -6.31 -9.99 21.11
C ASN A 224 -7.07 -11.14 21.78
N THR A 225 -7.92 -10.78 22.74
CA THR A 225 -8.70 -11.72 23.54
C THR A 225 -10.12 -11.17 23.69
N VAL A 226 -11.12 -11.88 23.19
CA VAL A 226 -12.53 -11.47 23.25
C VAL A 226 -13.33 -12.49 24.05
N VAL A 227 -14.07 -12.03 25.05
CA VAL A 227 -15.03 -12.87 25.80
C VAL A 227 -16.30 -13.01 24.95
N GLU A 228 -16.64 -14.22 24.55
CA GLU A 228 -17.85 -14.50 23.76
C GLU A 228 -19.06 -14.81 24.64
N GLU A 229 -18.80 -15.53 25.73
CA GLU A 229 -19.85 -16.06 26.60
C GLU A 229 -19.31 -16.15 28.02
N GLU A 230 -20.17 -15.82 28.99
CA GLU A 230 -19.91 -15.98 30.40
C GLU A 230 -20.98 -16.89 31.00
N GLN A 231 -20.56 -17.93 31.72
CA GLN A 231 -21.44 -18.86 32.40
C GLN A 231 -21.07 -18.94 33.88
N THR A 232 -22.02 -18.66 34.77
CA THR A 232 -21.88 -18.94 36.20
C THR A 232 -21.96 -20.44 36.44
N ILE A 233 -20.85 -21.05 36.90
CA ILE A 233 -20.79 -22.46 37.31
C ILE A 233 -21.42 -22.62 38.70
N SER A 234 -21.01 -21.76 39.63
CA SER A 234 -21.59 -21.70 40.98
C SER A 234 -21.85 -20.25 41.38
N PRO A 235 -23.06 -19.91 41.85
CA PRO A 235 -23.33 -18.57 42.34
C PRO A 235 -22.54 -18.31 43.63
N PRO A 236 -22.10 -17.06 43.88
CA PRO A 236 -21.52 -16.71 45.16
C PRO A 236 -22.57 -16.82 46.27
N GLN A 237 -22.14 -17.22 47.47
CA GLN A 237 -22.96 -17.18 48.68
C GLN A 237 -22.64 -15.89 49.44
N PRO A 238 -23.65 -15.04 49.75
CA PRO A 238 -23.42 -13.78 50.43
C PRO A 238 -22.86 -14.00 51.84
N GLU A 239 -21.99 -13.10 52.27
CA GLU A 239 -21.65 -12.96 53.69
C GLU A 239 -22.74 -12.14 54.37
N ILE A 240 -23.37 -12.69 55.40
CA ILE A 240 -24.42 -11.99 56.15
C ILE A 240 -23.78 -11.42 57.42
N LEU A 241 -23.63 -10.11 57.42
CA LEU A 241 -23.15 -9.34 58.56
C LEU A 241 -24.35 -8.72 59.28
N VAL A 242 -24.57 -9.11 60.53
CA VAL A 242 -25.53 -8.43 61.38
C VAL A 242 -24.88 -7.19 61.99
N VAL A 243 -25.59 -6.07 61.94
CA VAL A 243 -25.19 -4.79 62.54
C VAL A 243 -26.20 -4.42 63.62
N GLY A 244 -25.70 -4.05 64.80
CA GLY A 244 -26.57 -3.68 65.91
C GLY A 244 -27.38 -2.42 65.61
N ALA A 245 -28.67 -2.48 65.91
CA ALA A 245 -29.61 -1.36 65.76
C ALA A 245 -30.13 -0.86 67.11
N ASP A 246 -29.91 -1.60 68.20
CA ASP A 246 -30.30 -1.17 69.54
C ASP A 246 -29.46 0.01 70.01
N ASP A 247 -30.09 1.16 70.23
CA ASP A 247 -29.44 2.36 70.75
C ASP A 247 -29.62 2.53 72.27
N MET A 248 -30.10 1.49 72.95
CA MET A 248 -30.26 1.43 74.39
C MET A 248 -29.25 0.46 75.02
N VAL A 249 -28.78 0.80 76.24
CA VAL A 249 -27.97 -0.11 77.07
C VAL A 249 -28.66 -0.30 78.41
N HIS A 250 -28.78 -1.56 78.85
CA HIS A 250 -29.42 -1.90 80.12
C HIS A 250 -28.36 -2.01 81.24
N THR A 251 -28.45 -1.12 82.24
CA THR A 251 -27.55 -1.11 83.40
C THR A 251 -28.31 -1.39 84.70
N SER A 252 -27.61 -1.72 85.79
CA SER A 252 -28.22 -1.87 87.13
C SER A 252 -28.90 -0.59 87.65
N ARG A 253 -28.63 0.55 87.01
CA ARG A 253 -29.18 1.88 87.35
C ARG A 253 -30.29 2.33 86.39
N GLY A 254 -30.70 1.48 85.44
CA GLY A 254 -31.71 1.79 84.43
C GLY A 254 -31.19 1.73 83.00
N THR A 255 -32.09 1.97 82.05
CA THR A 255 -31.80 1.97 80.61
C THR A 255 -31.32 3.35 80.15
N VAL A 256 -30.19 3.40 79.43
CA VAL A 256 -29.62 4.65 78.92
C VAL A 256 -29.50 4.57 77.40
N ARG A 257 -29.87 5.64 76.70
CA ARG A 257 -29.69 5.74 75.25
C ARG A 257 -28.28 6.22 74.91
N PHE A 258 -27.62 5.59 73.95
CA PHE A 258 -26.29 5.98 73.48
C PHE A 258 -26.29 6.31 71.98
N SER A 259 -25.38 7.18 71.56
CA SER A 259 -25.27 7.60 70.15
C SER A 259 -23.99 7.14 69.47
N ARG A 260 -22.97 6.75 70.25
CA ARG A 260 -21.64 6.38 69.75
C ARG A 260 -21.00 5.34 70.66
N VAL A 261 -20.37 4.35 70.05
CA VAL A 261 -19.47 3.39 70.72
C VAL A 261 -18.04 3.76 70.36
N MET A 262 -17.14 3.67 71.33
CA MET A 262 -15.70 3.88 71.16
C MET A 262 -14.98 2.73 71.84
N GLU A 263 -14.15 2.01 71.08
CA GLU A 263 -13.17 1.11 71.68
C GLU A 263 -12.06 1.94 72.32
N MET A 264 -11.78 1.70 73.59
CA MET A 264 -10.73 2.36 74.34
C MET A 264 -9.83 1.31 74.98
N GLU A 265 -8.52 1.49 74.82
CA GLU A 265 -7.52 0.68 75.53
C GLU A 265 -7.18 1.39 76.84
N ALA A 266 -7.50 0.76 77.97
CA ALA A 266 -7.14 1.27 79.29
C ALA A 266 -5.70 0.84 79.63
N THR A 267 -4.78 1.80 79.65
CA THR A 267 -3.44 1.57 80.19
C THR A 267 -3.44 1.87 81.68
N ALA A 268 -3.02 0.89 82.49
CA ALA A 268 -2.78 1.08 83.92
C ALA A 268 -1.28 1.27 84.14
N TYR A 269 -0.92 2.27 84.94
CA TYR A 269 0.44 2.47 85.44
C TYR A 269 0.41 2.26 86.95
N LEU A 270 1.34 1.50 87.50
CA LEU A 270 1.51 1.48 88.95
C LEU A 270 2.18 2.78 89.39
N PRO A 271 1.79 3.34 90.55
CA PRO A 271 2.47 4.49 91.14
C PRO A 271 3.97 4.27 91.38
N THR A 272 4.44 3.01 91.33
CA THR A 272 5.83 2.60 91.53
C THR A 272 6.62 2.41 90.23
N ASP A 273 6.02 2.61 89.06
CA ASP A 273 6.68 2.38 87.75
C ASP A 273 7.57 3.57 87.30
N GLY A 274 8.06 4.39 88.25
CA GLY A 274 8.84 5.62 87.98
C GLY A 274 10.07 5.78 88.88
#